data_AF-A0A5Q0GUD3-F1
#
_entry.id   AF-A0A5Q0GUD3-F1
#
_cell.length_a   1.000
_cell.length_b   1.000
_cell.length_c   1.000
_cell.angle_alpha   90.00
_cell.angle_beta   90.00
_cell.angle_gamma   90.00
#
_symmetry.space_group_name_H-M   'P 1'
#
loop_
_entity.id
_entity.type
_entity.pdbx_description
1 polymer ?
#
loop_
_entity_poly.entity_id
_entity_poly.type
_entity_poly.pdbx_seq_one_letter_code
_entity_poly.pdbx_strand_id
1 'polypeptide(L)'
;MSRKPTVVHRPQGTRLSPAQRAVVRRCRALSRVADPLELELVVSGAVADVRPDEEFWAGLIEHAVSVPGARHHTLLRVLAAVLTGRPREWAANAAVPVGPALAVGDAWICDRSLDAGYLVLICAYRFAEQAHAMVFLIDELAGGAVRRAFVTRDVDTARQRLARHGRLTRIAADAAHWLLAKSYDRLDRGAVDVGGDVRRTRLLARRRIALAFG
;
A
#
# COMPACT_ATOMS: atom_id res chain seq x y z
N MET A 1 4.37 -29.82 11.59
CA MET A 1 3.03 -29.79 12.23
C MET A 1 2.41 -28.44 11.92
N SER A 2 1.41 -28.40 11.03
CA SER A 2 0.77 -27.17 10.58
C SER A 2 -0.24 -26.68 11.62
N ARG A 3 0.06 -25.55 12.27
CA ARG A 3 -0.81 -24.92 13.27
C ARG A 3 -1.94 -24.22 12.49
N LYS A 4 -3.15 -24.76 12.54
CA LYS A 4 -4.34 -24.13 11.92
C LYS A 4 -4.41 -22.66 12.38
N PRO A 5 -4.64 -21.70 11.47
CA PRO A 5 -4.77 -20.30 11.85
C PRO A 5 -5.94 -20.18 12.83
N THR A 6 -5.66 -19.70 14.04
CA THR A 6 -6.69 -19.34 15.01
C THR A 6 -7.38 -18.10 14.47
N VAL A 7 -8.47 -18.31 13.74
CA VAL A 7 -9.46 -17.26 13.50
C VAL A 7 -9.92 -16.85 14.89
N VAL A 8 -9.63 -15.60 15.28
CA VAL A 8 -10.26 -15.02 16.47
C VAL A 8 -11.73 -14.92 16.11
N HIS A 9 -12.52 -15.93 16.44
CA HIS A 9 -13.96 -15.90 16.25
C HIS A 9 -14.53 -14.93 17.29
N ARG A 10 -14.73 -13.67 16.90
CA ARG A 10 -15.58 -12.79 17.68
C ARG A 10 -17.03 -13.22 17.50
N PRO A 11 -17.88 -13.08 18.53
CA PRO A 11 -19.31 -13.29 18.36
C PRO A 11 -19.81 -12.42 17.20
N GLN A 12 -20.57 -13.06 16.29
CA GLN A 12 -21.21 -12.40 15.17
C GLN A 12 -21.98 -11.18 15.66
N GLY A 13 -21.76 -10.01 15.03
CA GLY A 13 -22.41 -8.76 15.44
C GLY A 13 -21.59 -7.88 16.40
N THR A 14 -20.30 -8.16 16.61
CA THR A 14 -19.41 -7.26 17.35
C THR A 14 -19.45 -5.86 16.72
N ARG A 15 -19.79 -4.85 17.52
CA ARG A 15 -19.91 -3.46 17.05
C ARG A 15 -18.56 -2.97 16.54
N LEU A 16 -18.55 -2.44 15.31
CA LEU A 16 -17.38 -1.77 14.77
C LEU A 16 -16.92 -0.63 15.69
N SER A 17 -15.61 -0.57 15.93
CA SER A 17 -15.00 0.58 16.60
C SER A 17 -15.27 1.88 15.81
N PRO A 18 -15.20 3.06 16.45
CA PRO A 18 -15.35 4.34 15.74
C PRO A 18 -14.42 4.47 14.54
N ALA A 19 -13.18 3.98 14.66
CA ALA A 19 -12.18 3.98 13.60
C ALA A 19 -12.59 3.06 12.43
N GLN A 20 -13.02 1.83 12.70
CA GLN A 20 -13.49 0.91 11.66
C GLN A 20 -14.74 1.47 10.95
N ARG A 21 -15.69 2.06 11.69
CA ARG A 21 -16.86 2.73 11.10
C ARG A 21 -16.47 3.90 10.20
N ALA A 22 -15.45 4.67 10.56
CA ALA A 22 -14.94 5.75 9.73
C ALA A 22 -14.38 5.22 8.41
N VAL A 23 -13.62 4.12 8.45
CA VAL A 23 -13.06 3.47 7.24
C VAL A 23 -14.16 2.94 6.33
N VAL A 24 -15.15 2.22 6.86
CA VAL A 24 -16.29 1.72 6.06
C VAL A 24 -17.04 2.88 5.38
N ARG A 25 -17.22 4.02 6.08
CA ARG A 25 -17.85 5.22 5.51
C ARG A 25 -17.00 5.85 4.40
N ARG A 26 -15.68 5.96 4.59
CA ARG A 26 -14.75 6.48 3.57
C ARG A 26 -14.73 5.59 2.32
N CYS A 27 -14.94 4.28 2.48
CA CYS A 27 -15.03 3.30 1.41
C CYS A 27 -16.42 3.23 0.71
N ARG A 28 -17.30 4.23 0.89
CA ARG A 28 -18.65 4.22 0.29
C ARG A 28 -18.65 4.10 -1.25
N ALA A 29 -17.61 4.59 -1.91
CA ALA A 29 -17.51 4.62 -3.36
C ALA A 29 -16.97 3.32 -3.99
N LEU A 30 -16.53 2.34 -3.19
CA LEU A 30 -15.86 1.13 -3.71
C LEU A 30 -16.70 0.37 -4.75
N SER A 31 -18.03 0.32 -4.60
CA SER A 31 -18.90 -0.38 -5.55
C SER A 31 -19.02 0.31 -6.93
N ARG A 32 -18.48 1.52 -7.07
CA ARG A 32 -18.53 2.33 -8.31
C ARG A 32 -17.18 2.42 -9.02
N VAL A 33 -16.12 1.91 -8.39
CA VAL A 33 -14.76 1.97 -8.94
C VAL A 33 -14.44 0.60 -9.54
N ALA A 34 -14.14 0.57 -10.84
CA ALA A 34 -13.77 -0.65 -11.55
C ALA A 34 -12.25 -0.88 -11.59
N ASP A 35 -11.48 0.21 -11.58
CA ASP A 35 -10.03 0.15 -11.72
C ASP A 35 -9.35 -0.40 -10.45
N PRO A 36 -8.51 -1.45 -10.57
CA PRO A 36 -7.84 -2.06 -9.42
C PRO A 36 -6.95 -1.09 -8.64
N LEU A 37 -6.20 -0.23 -9.32
CA LEU A 37 -5.30 0.72 -8.66
C LEU A 37 -6.08 1.77 -7.85
N GLU A 38 -7.17 2.29 -8.40
CA GLU A 38 -8.05 3.23 -7.70
C GLU A 38 -8.72 2.60 -6.49
N LEU A 39 -9.14 1.33 -6.58
CA LEU A 39 -9.68 0.59 -5.44
C LEU A 39 -8.67 0.49 -4.30
N GLU A 40 -7.42 0.14 -4.60
CA GLU A 40 -6.37 0.07 -3.59
C GLU A 40 -6.08 1.45 -2.97
N LEU A 41 -6.03 2.50 -3.79
CA LEU A 41 -5.83 3.88 -3.32
C LEU A 41 -6.96 4.36 -2.41
N VAL A 42 -8.22 4.02 -2.72
CA VAL A 42 -9.37 4.34 -1.87
C VAL A 42 -9.23 3.67 -0.50
N VAL A 43 -8.89 2.38 -0.46
CA VAL A 43 -8.74 1.63 0.81
C VAL A 43 -7.55 2.15 1.61
N SER A 44 -6.41 2.38 0.97
CA SER A 44 -5.21 2.92 1.63
C SER A 44 -5.42 4.34 2.17
N GLY A 45 -6.08 5.20 1.38
CA GLY A 45 -6.46 6.53 1.83
C GLY A 45 -7.47 6.50 2.98
N ALA A 46 -8.42 5.55 2.97
CA ALA A 46 -9.39 5.42 4.04
C ALA A 46 -8.75 5.13 5.40
N VAL A 47 -7.63 4.39 5.40
CA VAL A 47 -6.89 4.00 6.61
C VAL A 47 -5.68 4.90 6.91
N ALA A 48 -5.49 6.01 6.19
CA ALA A 48 -4.29 6.85 6.30
C ALA A 48 -4.06 7.45 7.70
N ASP A 49 -5.15 7.72 8.44
CA ASP A 49 -5.11 8.34 9.77
C ASP A 49 -5.22 7.34 10.92
N VAL A 50 -5.27 6.05 10.63
CA VAL A 50 -5.34 4.99 11.65
C VAL A 50 -4.03 4.22 11.69
N ARG A 51 -3.70 3.68 12.86
CA ARG A 51 -2.63 2.68 13.03
C ARG A 51 -3.31 1.32 13.15
N PRO A 52 -3.62 0.64 12.04
CA PRO A 52 -4.37 -0.59 12.10
C PRO A 52 -3.46 -1.72 12.59
N ASP A 53 -3.89 -2.37 13.65
CA ASP A 53 -3.34 -3.64 14.12
C ASP A 53 -4.15 -4.81 13.58
N GLU A 54 -3.80 -6.04 13.97
CA GLU A 54 -4.52 -7.23 13.54
C GLU A 54 -5.97 -7.23 14.05
N GLU A 55 -6.23 -6.70 15.24
CA GLU A 55 -7.58 -6.62 15.80
C GLU A 55 -8.48 -5.69 14.97
N PHE A 56 -7.93 -4.55 14.55
CA PHE A 56 -8.58 -3.63 13.65
C PHE A 56 -8.99 -4.32 12.34
N TRP A 57 -8.08 -5.08 11.73
CA TRP A 57 -8.36 -5.78 10.47
C TRP A 57 -9.35 -6.92 10.65
N ALA A 58 -9.21 -7.73 11.71
CA ALA A 58 -10.15 -8.80 12.03
C ALA A 58 -11.59 -8.27 12.13
N GLY A 59 -11.82 -7.23 12.93
CA GLY A 59 -13.17 -6.67 13.08
C GLY A 59 -13.72 -6.05 11.78
N LEU A 60 -12.86 -5.46 10.94
CA LEU A 60 -13.29 -4.92 9.64
C LEU A 60 -13.69 -6.03 8.66
N ILE A 61 -12.91 -7.13 8.62
CA ILE A 61 -13.15 -8.29 7.77
C ILE A 61 -14.41 -9.03 8.23
N GLU A 62 -14.54 -9.33 9.53
CA GLU A 62 -15.72 -9.97 10.11
C GLU A 62 -16.99 -9.17 9.82
N HIS A 63 -16.94 -7.84 9.97
CA HIS A 63 -18.07 -7.00 9.63
C HIS A 63 -18.44 -7.11 8.16
N ALA A 64 -17.46 -7.02 7.26
CA ALA A 64 -17.70 -7.10 5.82
C ALA A 64 -18.24 -8.49 5.39
N VAL A 65 -17.85 -9.57 6.08
CA VAL A 65 -18.44 -10.91 5.88
C VAL A 65 -19.87 -10.98 6.39
N SER A 66 -20.17 -10.35 7.53
CA SER A 66 -21.50 -10.41 8.17
C SER A 66 -22.56 -9.56 7.47
N VAL A 67 -22.18 -8.54 6.70
CA VAL A 67 -23.12 -7.61 6.05
C VAL A 67 -23.09 -7.82 4.53
N PRO A 68 -24.08 -8.53 3.96
CA PRO A 68 -24.13 -8.78 2.53
C PRO A 68 -24.23 -7.47 1.74
N GLY A 69 -23.49 -7.37 0.65
CA GLY A 69 -23.59 -6.23 -0.28
C GLY A 69 -22.36 -6.06 -1.16
N ALA A 70 -22.57 -5.54 -2.38
CA ALA A 70 -21.52 -5.34 -3.37
C ALA A 70 -20.32 -4.54 -2.82
N ARG A 71 -20.58 -3.52 -2.00
CA ARG A 71 -19.52 -2.73 -1.34
C ARG A 71 -18.63 -3.57 -0.43
N HIS A 72 -19.21 -4.39 0.44
CA HIS A 72 -18.44 -5.18 1.40
C HIS A 72 -17.69 -6.31 0.71
N HIS A 73 -18.29 -6.92 -0.33
CA HIS A 73 -17.58 -7.84 -1.20
C HIS A 73 -16.37 -7.18 -1.86
N THR A 74 -16.53 -6.01 -2.49
CA THR A 74 -15.40 -5.29 -3.07
C THR A 74 -14.34 -4.94 -2.02
N LEU A 75 -14.75 -4.49 -0.82
CA LEU A 75 -13.81 -4.24 0.27
C LEU A 75 -13.00 -5.49 0.63
N LEU A 76 -13.64 -6.64 0.86
CA LEU A 76 -12.94 -7.90 1.18
C LEU A 76 -11.93 -8.29 0.11
N ARG A 77 -12.33 -8.22 -1.16
CA ARG A 77 -11.45 -8.56 -2.28
C ARG A 77 -10.26 -7.60 -2.40
N VAL A 78 -10.46 -6.31 -2.14
CA VAL A 78 -9.34 -5.34 -2.12
C VAL A 78 -8.44 -5.58 -0.92
N LEU A 79 -8.99 -5.87 0.26
CA LEU A 79 -8.20 -6.23 1.45
C LEU A 79 -7.34 -7.48 1.20
N ALA A 80 -7.88 -8.50 0.52
CA ALA A 80 -7.12 -9.67 0.11
C ALA A 80 -5.95 -9.33 -0.85
N ALA A 81 -6.10 -8.27 -1.64
CA ALA A 81 -5.08 -7.77 -2.56
C ALA A 81 -4.03 -6.87 -1.87
N VAL A 82 -4.40 -6.03 -0.93
CA VAL A 82 -3.49 -5.01 -0.35
C VAL A 82 -2.85 -5.41 0.97
N LEU A 83 -3.49 -6.27 1.77
CA LEU A 83 -2.95 -6.65 3.07
C LEU A 83 -1.76 -7.62 2.92
N THR A 84 -0.99 -7.75 3.99
CA THR A 84 0.12 -8.68 4.14
C THR A 84 -0.05 -9.47 5.45
N GLY A 85 0.65 -10.60 5.60
CA GLY A 85 0.57 -11.46 6.79
C GLY A 85 -0.82 -12.04 7.05
N ARG A 86 -1.15 -12.31 8.32
CA ARG A 86 -2.42 -12.93 8.73
C ARG A 86 -3.68 -12.20 8.25
N PRO A 87 -3.78 -10.85 8.32
CA PRO A 87 -4.93 -10.13 7.80
C PRO A 87 -5.23 -10.39 6.32
N ARG A 88 -4.18 -10.61 5.50
CA ARG A 88 -4.34 -11.01 4.09
C ARG A 88 -5.00 -12.37 3.96
N GLU A 89 -4.56 -13.34 4.75
CA GLU A 89 -5.10 -14.71 4.74
C GLU A 89 -6.58 -14.73 5.12
N TRP A 90 -6.96 -13.98 6.16
CA TRP A 90 -8.37 -13.86 6.56
C TRP A 90 -9.24 -13.26 5.45
N ALA A 91 -8.77 -12.18 4.83
CA ALA A 91 -9.49 -11.55 3.72
C ALA A 91 -9.56 -12.46 2.48
N ALA A 92 -8.46 -13.17 2.15
CA ALA A 92 -8.39 -14.08 1.02
C ALA A 92 -9.29 -15.32 1.20
N ASN A 93 -9.43 -15.83 2.42
CA ASN A 93 -10.36 -16.90 2.74
C ASN A 93 -11.83 -16.47 2.61
N ALA A 94 -12.11 -15.18 2.81
CA ALA A 94 -13.45 -14.61 2.67
C ALA A 94 -13.77 -14.18 1.23
N ALA A 95 -12.76 -13.81 0.42
CA ALA A 95 -12.97 -13.33 -0.94
C ALA A 95 -11.73 -13.47 -1.83
N VAL A 96 -11.95 -13.80 -3.10
CA VAL A 96 -10.89 -13.83 -4.13
C VAL A 96 -10.51 -12.38 -4.54
N PRO A 97 -9.21 -12.03 -4.62
CA PRO A 97 -8.76 -10.67 -4.97
C PRO A 97 -9.45 -10.02 -6.19
N VAL A 98 -9.50 -8.67 -6.22
CA VAL A 98 -9.94 -7.90 -7.40
C VAL A 98 -8.80 -7.70 -8.37
N GLY A 99 -9.10 -7.85 -9.65
CA GLY A 99 -8.22 -7.47 -10.75
C GLY A 99 -7.17 -8.54 -11.08
N PRO A 100 -6.38 -8.33 -12.14
CA PRO A 100 -5.25 -9.17 -12.44
C PRO A 100 -4.22 -9.11 -11.31
N ALA A 101 -3.36 -10.13 -11.20
CA ALA A 101 -2.26 -10.10 -10.23
C ALA A 101 -1.34 -8.90 -10.51
N LEU A 102 -0.96 -8.19 -9.44
CA LEU A 102 0.04 -7.14 -9.51
C LEU A 102 1.41 -7.77 -9.74
N ALA A 103 2.14 -7.31 -10.76
CA ALA A 103 3.51 -7.72 -11.01
C ALA A 103 4.49 -6.56 -10.81
N VAL A 104 5.68 -6.86 -10.27
CA VAL A 104 6.79 -5.91 -10.18
C VAL A 104 7.35 -5.65 -11.58
N GLY A 105 7.60 -4.38 -11.88
CA GLY A 105 8.26 -3.94 -13.10
C GLY A 105 9.62 -3.30 -12.81
N ASP A 106 9.98 -2.34 -13.64
CA ASP A 106 11.26 -1.64 -13.56
C ASP A 106 11.35 -0.66 -12.39
N ALA A 107 12.59 -0.37 -11.97
CA ALA A 107 12.87 0.64 -10.96
C ALA A 107 13.98 1.60 -11.39
N TRP A 108 13.89 2.83 -10.92
CA TRP A 108 14.87 3.88 -11.17
C TRP A 108 15.15 4.69 -9.93
N ILE A 109 16.37 5.23 -9.87
CA ILE A 109 16.85 6.05 -8.78
C ILE A 109 17.44 7.35 -9.35
N CYS A 110 17.07 8.46 -8.73
CA CYS A 110 17.73 9.75 -8.92
C CYS A 110 18.37 10.10 -7.58
N ASP A 111 19.68 9.91 -7.50
CA ASP A 111 20.45 10.16 -6.29
C ASP A 111 20.96 11.60 -6.29
N ARG A 112 20.47 12.40 -5.34
CA ARG A 112 20.90 13.77 -5.07
C ARG A 112 21.37 13.89 -3.62
N SER A 113 21.78 12.79 -3.00
CA SER A 113 22.06 12.74 -1.56
C SER A 113 23.23 13.64 -1.17
N LEU A 114 24.26 13.71 -2.02
CA LEU A 114 25.43 14.58 -1.80
C LEU A 114 25.14 16.05 -2.09
N ASP A 115 24.33 16.35 -3.10
CA ASP A 115 24.12 17.73 -3.57
C ASP A 115 22.96 18.44 -2.85
N ALA A 116 21.90 17.69 -2.53
CA ALA A 116 20.63 18.21 -2.06
C ALA A 116 20.01 17.40 -0.92
N GLY A 117 20.70 16.36 -0.45
CA GLY A 117 20.28 15.62 0.74
C GLY A 117 19.09 14.68 0.55
N TYR A 118 18.72 14.34 -0.68
CA TYR A 118 17.59 13.46 -0.95
C TYR A 118 17.86 12.45 -2.07
N LEU A 119 17.03 11.41 -2.08
CA LEU A 119 16.96 10.39 -3.10
C LEU A 119 15.52 10.30 -3.61
N VAL A 120 15.35 10.16 -4.93
CA VAL A 120 14.04 9.83 -5.51
C VAL A 120 14.06 8.43 -6.08
N LEU A 121 13.11 7.61 -5.66
CA LEU A 121 12.91 6.25 -6.14
C LEU A 121 11.61 6.15 -6.94
N ILE A 122 11.68 5.56 -8.12
CA ILE A 122 10.51 5.19 -8.93
C ILE A 122 10.47 3.66 -8.98
N CYS A 123 9.35 3.07 -8.57
CA CYS A 123 9.08 1.64 -8.75
C CYS A 123 7.84 1.47 -9.63
N ALA A 124 8.00 0.84 -10.78
CA ALA A 124 6.90 0.50 -11.68
C ALA A 124 6.28 -0.86 -11.32
N TYR A 125 4.98 -0.95 -11.59
CA TYR A 125 4.17 -2.15 -11.39
C TYR A 125 3.14 -2.25 -12.50
N ARG A 126 2.60 -3.45 -12.70
CA ARG A 126 1.58 -3.70 -13.73
C ARG A 126 0.41 -4.50 -13.19
N PHE A 127 -0.79 -4.05 -13.54
CA PHE A 127 -2.02 -4.84 -13.48
C PHE A 127 -2.31 -5.31 -14.91
N ALA A 128 -2.05 -6.59 -15.20
CA ALA A 128 -2.01 -7.08 -16.59
C ALA A 128 -1.11 -6.19 -17.46
N GLU A 129 -1.66 -5.56 -18.51
CA GLU A 129 -0.93 -4.67 -19.43
C GLU A 129 -0.87 -3.20 -18.97
N GLN A 130 -1.54 -2.84 -17.87
CA GLN A 130 -1.59 -1.46 -17.40
C GLN A 130 -0.47 -1.17 -16.40
N ALA A 131 0.50 -0.37 -16.85
CA ALA A 131 1.60 0.10 -16.02
C ALA A 131 1.20 1.27 -15.12
N HIS A 132 1.81 1.32 -13.94
CA HIS A 132 1.79 2.48 -13.05
C HIS A 132 3.09 2.49 -12.25
N ALA A 133 3.41 3.61 -11.61
CA ALA A 133 4.57 3.74 -10.75
C ALA A 133 4.21 4.37 -9.42
N MET A 134 4.86 3.88 -8.37
CA MET A 134 4.98 4.63 -7.12
C MET A 134 6.29 5.41 -7.13
N VAL A 135 6.21 6.68 -6.79
CA VAL A 135 7.36 7.59 -6.69
C VAL A 135 7.53 7.99 -5.24
N PHE A 136 8.75 7.87 -4.72
CA PHE A 136 9.09 8.15 -3.33
C PHE A 136 10.23 9.17 -3.27
N LEU A 137 10.09 10.18 -2.44
CA LEU A 137 11.18 11.06 -2.04
C LEU A 137 11.66 10.64 -0.66
N ILE A 138 12.92 10.21 -0.59
CA ILE A 138 13.62 9.77 0.60
C ILE A 138 14.59 10.88 1.00
N ASP A 139 14.44 11.37 2.23
CA ASP A 139 15.26 12.45 2.79
C ASP A 139 16.43 11.84 3.55
N GLU A 140 17.62 11.91 2.96
CA GLU A 140 18.85 11.34 3.53
C GLU A 140 19.40 12.20 4.67
N LEU A 141 19.13 13.51 4.71
CA LEU A 141 19.48 14.37 5.84
C LEU A 141 18.68 14.02 7.10
N ALA A 142 17.45 13.53 6.92
CA ALA A 142 16.63 13.00 8.00
C ALA A 142 16.80 11.49 8.21
N GLY A 143 17.99 10.96 7.92
CA GLY A 143 18.33 9.56 8.17
C GLY A 143 17.70 8.58 7.17
N GLY A 144 17.28 9.06 6.00
CA GLY A 144 16.72 8.26 4.89
C GLY A 144 15.28 7.83 5.14
N ALA A 145 14.42 8.76 5.57
CA ALA A 145 12.99 8.54 5.75
C ALA A 145 12.19 9.00 4.52
N VAL A 146 11.09 8.31 4.21
CA VAL A 146 10.19 8.72 3.11
C VAL A 146 9.40 9.97 3.53
N ARG A 147 9.59 11.09 2.81
CA ARG A 147 8.89 12.36 3.06
C ARG A 147 7.69 12.58 2.17
N ARG A 148 7.80 12.15 0.91
CA ARG A 148 6.73 12.24 -0.09
C ARG A 148 6.58 10.91 -0.82
N ALA A 149 5.34 10.59 -1.19
CA ALA A 149 5.01 9.43 -1.98
C ALA A 149 3.74 9.68 -2.79
N PHE A 150 3.75 9.34 -4.08
CA PHE A 150 2.54 9.38 -4.90
C PHE A 150 2.52 8.25 -5.92
N VAL A 151 1.36 8.06 -6.56
CA VAL A 151 1.16 7.06 -7.61
C VAL A 151 0.80 7.75 -8.91
N THR A 152 1.33 7.26 -10.03
CA THR A 152 1.05 7.77 -11.38
C THR A 152 0.87 6.61 -12.35
N ARG A 153 -0.02 6.77 -13.33
CA ARG A 153 -0.12 5.89 -14.51
C ARG A 153 0.81 6.34 -15.64
N ASP A 154 1.20 7.61 -15.63
CA ASP A 154 2.12 8.17 -16.62
C ASP A 154 3.57 8.00 -16.15
N VAL A 155 4.07 6.77 -16.30
CA VAL A 155 5.40 6.36 -15.84
C VAL A 155 6.50 7.09 -16.62
N ASP A 156 6.33 7.25 -17.93
CA ASP A 156 7.33 7.90 -18.78
C ASP A 156 7.43 9.40 -18.51
N THR A 157 6.30 10.10 -18.34
CA THR A 157 6.35 11.51 -17.92
C THR A 157 7.00 11.67 -16.56
N ALA A 158 6.71 10.77 -15.59
CA ALA A 158 7.35 10.83 -14.28
C ALA A 158 8.88 10.66 -14.38
N ARG A 159 9.35 9.71 -15.18
CA ARG A 159 10.78 9.49 -15.46
C ARG A 159 11.41 10.70 -16.14
N GLN A 160 10.78 11.24 -17.19
CA GLN A 160 11.28 12.41 -17.92
C GLN A 160 11.37 13.64 -17.02
N ARG A 161 10.36 13.88 -16.17
CA ARG A 161 10.37 15.00 -15.22
C ARG A 161 11.47 14.83 -14.19
N LEU A 162 11.66 13.64 -13.63
CA LEU A 162 12.70 13.38 -12.63
C LEU A 162 14.12 13.44 -13.22
N ALA A 163 14.29 13.04 -14.48
CA ALA A 163 15.57 13.17 -15.18
C ALA A 163 16.02 14.64 -15.37
N ARG A 164 15.10 15.61 -15.28
CA ARG A 164 15.47 17.05 -15.29
C ARG A 164 16.11 17.51 -13.98
N HIS A 165 15.94 16.74 -12.90
CA HIS A 165 16.48 17.06 -11.58
C HIS A 165 17.75 16.29 -11.24
N GLY A 166 18.27 15.43 -12.12
CA GLY A 166 19.48 14.66 -11.88
C GLY A 166 19.55 13.40 -12.74
N ARG A 167 20.67 12.67 -12.64
CA ARG A 167 20.86 11.43 -13.39
C ARG A 167 19.90 10.36 -12.88
N LEU A 168 18.95 9.98 -13.72
CA LEU A 168 18.04 8.88 -13.45
C LEU A 168 18.68 7.56 -13.92
N THR A 169 19.02 6.70 -12.97
CA THR A 169 19.67 5.41 -13.23
C THR A 169 18.68 4.28 -13.01
N ARG A 170 18.58 3.35 -13.96
CA ARG A 170 17.80 2.12 -13.76
C ARG A 170 18.53 1.24 -12.75
N ILE A 171 17.79 0.70 -11.79
CA ILE A 171 18.33 -0.23 -10.79
C ILE A 171 17.49 -1.51 -10.77
N ALA A 172 18.06 -2.56 -10.18
CA ALA A 172 17.34 -3.81 -9.99
C ALA A 172 16.14 -3.59 -9.04
N ALA A 173 15.03 -4.27 -9.34
CA ALA A 173 13.78 -4.06 -8.61
C ALA A 173 13.89 -4.49 -7.15
N ASP A 174 14.57 -5.59 -6.86
CA ASP A 174 14.89 -6.05 -5.50
C ASP A 174 15.68 -5.00 -4.70
N ALA A 175 16.70 -4.39 -5.30
CA ALA A 175 17.49 -3.32 -4.69
C ALA A 175 16.62 -2.09 -4.36
N ALA A 176 15.72 -1.70 -5.28
CA ALA A 176 14.77 -0.61 -5.06
C ALA A 176 13.83 -0.90 -3.88
N HIS A 177 13.26 -2.11 -3.82
CA HIS A 177 12.33 -2.48 -2.75
C HIS A 177 13.05 -2.69 -1.41
N TRP A 178 14.32 -3.09 -1.42
CA TRP A 178 15.15 -3.12 -0.21
C TRP A 178 15.40 -1.72 0.35
N LEU A 179 15.74 -0.74 -0.49
CA LEU A 179 15.87 0.67 -0.09
C LEU A 179 14.55 1.20 0.48
N LEU A 180 13.44 0.87 -0.17
CA LEU A 180 12.12 1.27 0.28
C LEU A 180 11.76 0.64 1.63
N ALA A 181 12.02 -0.66 1.82
CA ALA A 181 11.79 -1.36 3.08
C ALA A 181 12.59 -0.75 4.23
N LYS A 182 13.88 -0.48 4.00
CA LYS A 182 14.75 0.20 4.98
C LYS A 182 14.21 1.59 5.35
N SER A 183 13.77 2.35 4.36
CA SER A 183 13.23 3.71 4.56
C SER A 183 11.91 3.70 5.34
N TYR A 184 11.05 2.70 5.12
CA TYR A 184 9.81 2.52 5.89
C TYR A 184 10.06 1.96 7.29
N ASP A 185 11.02 1.07 7.49
CA ASP A 185 11.41 0.61 8.84
C ASP A 185 11.89 1.78 9.71
N ARG A 186 12.68 2.69 9.14
CA ARG A 186 13.09 3.94 9.81
C ARG A 186 11.89 4.84 10.16
N LEU A 187 10.96 5.00 9.23
CA LEU A 187 9.72 5.75 9.43
C LEU A 187 8.85 5.14 10.53
N ASP A 188 8.83 3.81 10.63
CA ASP A 188 8.04 3.08 11.62
C ASP A 188 8.65 3.19 13.04
N ARG A 189 9.98 3.31 13.14
CA ARG A 189 10.72 3.47 14.40
C ARG A 189 10.82 4.91 14.89
N GLY A 190 10.76 5.89 13.98
CA GLY A 190 10.96 7.31 14.29
C GLY A 190 9.66 8.13 14.37
N ALA A 191 9.66 9.17 15.20
CA ALA A 191 8.63 10.22 15.16
C ALA A 191 8.95 11.24 14.05
N VAL A 192 9.06 10.77 12.81
CA VAL A 192 9.33 11.65 11.66
C VAL A 192 8.01 12.23 11.17
N ASP A 193 7.93 13.56 11.04
CA ASP A 193 6.79 14.17 10.36
C ASP A 193 6.81 13.78 8.88
N VAL A 194 5.70 13.23 8.41
CA VAL A 194 5.57 12.68 7.06
C VAL A 194 4.40 13.34 6.36
N GLY A 195 4.55 13.56 5.06
CA GLY A 195 3.49 14.12 4.24
C GLY A 195 2.22 13.28 4.29
N GLY A 196 1.05 13.92 4.18
CA GLY A 196 -0.23 13.22 4.11
C GLY A 196 -0.33 12.27 2.91
N ASP A 197 0.47 12.49 1.88
CA ASP A 197 0.66 11.60 0.74
C ASP A 197 1.34 10.28 1.13
N VAL A 198 2.40 10.31 1.95
CA VAL A 198 3.02 9.09 2.52
C VAL A 198 2.03 8.29 3.34
N ARG A 199 1.24 8.95 4.21
CA ARG A 199 0.18 8.29 4.98
C ARG A 199 -0.84 7.61 4.07
N ARG A 200 -1.30 8.31 3.02
CA ARG A 200 -2.28 7.81 2.06
C ARG A 200 -1.79 6.63 1.22
N THR A 201 -0.49 6.53 0.94
CA THR A 201 0.08 5.43 0.13
C THR A 201 0.73 4.33 0.96
N ARG A 202 0.79 4.45 2.29
CA ARG A 202 1.55 3.54 3.17
C ARG A 202 1.13 2.08 3.03
N LEU A 203 -0.17 1.81 2.92
CA LEU A 203 -0.67 0.45 2.75
C LEU A 203 -0.23 -0.14 1.41
N LEU A 204 -0.32 0.64 0.33
CA LEU A 204 0.21 0.25 -0.98
C LEU A 204 1.72 -0.02 -0.88
N ALA A 205 2.51 0.91 -0.34
CA ALA A 205 3.96 0.73 -0.24
C ALA A 205 4.34 -0.57 0.48
N ARG A 206 3.68 -0.89 1.60
CA ARG A 206 3.88 -2.17 2.31
C ARG A 206 3.53 -3.39 1.46
N ARG A 207 2.43 -3.33 0.71
CA ARG A 207 2.07 -4.40 -0.24
C ARG A 207 3.14 -4.61 -1.30
N ARG A 208 3.69 -3.52 -1.83
CA ARG A 208 4.68 -3.52 -2.91
C ARG A 208 6.03 -4.04 -2.44
N ILE A 209 6.45 -3.66 -1.23
CA ILE A 209 7.61 -4.23 -0.55
C ILE A 209 7.44 -5.74 -0.41
N ALA A 210 6.31 -6.21 0.13
CA ALA A 210 6.07 -7.64 0.28
C ALA A 210 6.09 -8.38 -1.06
N LEU A 211 5.43 -7.83 -2.09
CA LEU A 211 5.40 -8.42 -3.43
C LEU A 211 6.80 -8.63 -4.02
N ALA A 212 7.75 -7.74 -3.75
CA ALA A 212 9.11 -7.83 -4.29
C ALA A 212 9.98 -8.87 -3.58
N PHE A 213 9.61 -9.32 -2.38
CA PHE A 213 10.38 -10.30 -1.60
C PHE A 213 9.77 -11.71 -1.58
N GLY A 214 8.54 -11.88 -2.08
CA GLY A 214 7.81 -13.16 -2.08
C GLY A 214 6.98 -13.39 -0.82
#